data_AF-A0AA46AIT6-F1
#
_entry.id   AF-A0AA46AIT6-F1
#
_cell.length_a   1.000
_cell.length_b   1.000
_cell.length_c   1.000
_cell.angle_alpha   90.00
_cell.angle_beta   90.00
_cell.angle_gamma   90.00
#
_symmetry.space_group_name_H-M   'P 1'
#
loop_
_entity.id
_entity.type
_entity.pdbx_description
1 polymer ?
#
loop_
_entity_poly.entity_id
_entity_poly.type
_entity_poly.pdbx_seq_one_letter_code
_entity_poly.pdbx_strand_id
1 'polypeptide(L)'
;MKRFRNHITLVATIALLLAMVQVTFATTVDAGGNRIMVNDELINAPTASVNVDGVVLVPMRAVFEALGATVTWQKETKTVMIEKDNLTVMAPIGERIINVGGTPLEMETPAIIVGNQAMIPINTVVELFGAKITFPVVQGISVREDITPAEEQTYPFNLNPLPYTYDSLEPYIDEMTMNIHHTRHHNAYVNSANSGLAEFPQLHDLTSVELLAGFNDLPTDLPASVINTIRNHVGGHTNHELFWEVMSPALADNEMRMPAGELAARIDETFGNFEEFRNEFEEAAKSRFGSGWAWLVVDNGDLKVISTANQDSPYMEGQIPLLGLDVWEHAYYLTYQNMRGDYVSNFWFIVNWDEVARRYSEAK
;
A
#
# COMPACT_ATOMS: atom_id res chain seq x y z
N MET A 1 -39.44 37.28 -59.80
CA MET A 1 -39.02 37.56 -61.19
C MET A 1 -37.85 38.56 -61.19
N LYS A 2 -36.62 38.08 -61.38
CA LYS A 2 -35.52 38.65 -62.18
C LYS A 2 -34.19 38.04 -61.72
N ARG A 3 -33.62 37.22 -62.62
CA ARG A 3 -32.29 36.60 -62.61
C ARG A 3 -31.22 37.62 -63.04
N PHE A 4 -29.96 37.16 -62.95
CA PHE A 4 -28.68 37.62 -63.56
C PHE A 4 -27.70 38.23 -62.53
N ARG A 5 -26.41 37.84 -62.44
CA ARG A 5 -25.55 36.96 -63.26
C ARG A 5 -24.23 36.66 -62.51
N ASN A 6 -23.71 35.47 -62.76
CA ASN A 6 -22.39 34.86 -62.52
C ASN A 6 -21.17 35.79 -62.31
N HIS A 7 -20.24 35.33 -61.45
CA HIS A 7 -18.86 35.07 -61.87
C HIS A 7 -18.26 33.86 -61.13
N ILE A 8 -17.93 32.85 -61.92
CA ILE A 8 -17.05 31.72 -61.61
C ILE A 8 -15.63 32.19 -61.93
N THR A 9 -14.69 32.03 -60.99
CA THR A 9 -13.27 31.87 -61.30
C THR A 9 -12.69 30.76 -60.43
N LEU A 10 -12.28 29.69 -61.09
CA LEU A 10 -11.59 28.51 -60.58
C LEU A 10 -10.11 28.63 -60.99
N VAL A 11 -9.17 28.69 -60.04
CA VAL A 11 -7.73 28.33 -60.17
C VAL A 11 -7.21 28.08 -58.73
N ALA A 12 -7.09 26.84 -58.24
CA ALA A 12 -5.96 25.89 -58.36
C ALA A 12 -4.68 26.26 -57.56
N THR A 13 -4.43 25.46 -56.50
CA THR A 13 -3.14 25.01 -55.92
C THR A 13 -2.08 26.02 -55.47
N ILE A 14 -1.76 26.00 -54.17
CA ILE A 14 -0.42 25.68 -53.62
C ILE A 14 -0.64 25.13 -52.20
N ALA A 15 -0.22 23.87 -51.99
CA ALA A 15 -0.01 23.31 -50.68
C ALA A 15 1.22 23.97 -50.06
N LEU A 16 1.09 24.51 -48.85
CA LEU A 16 2.24 24.83 -48.02
C LEU A 16 1.99 24.28 -46.61
N LEU A 17 2.67 23.16 -46.36
CA LEU A 17 2.99 22.67 -45.02
C LEU A 17 3.61 23.83 -44.21
N LEU A 18 3.00 24.15 -43.08
CA LEU A 18 3.66 24.85 -41.99
C LEU A 18 3.33 24.10 -40.70
N ALA A 19 4.10 23.03 -40.48
CA ALA A 19 4.36 22.50 -39.16
C ALA A 19 5.23 23.51 -38.41
N MET A 20 4.86 23.82 -37.16
CA MET A 20 5.63 24.46 -36.08
C MET A 20 4.62 25.10 -35.12
N VAL A 21 4.61 24.94 -33.79
CA VAL A 21 5.59 24.44 -32.81
C VAL A 21 4.78 23.79 -31.68
N GLN A 22 5.31 22.70 -31.12
CA GLN A 22 4.82 22.07 -29.90
C GLN A 22 4.85 23.06 -28.72
N VAL A 23 3.79 23.10 -27.92
CA VAL A 23 3.94 23.47 -26.52
C VAL A 23 3.82 22.18 -25.73
N THR A 24 4.96 21.51 -25.59
CA THR A 24 5.20 20.53 -24.53
C THR A 24 5.13 21.26 -23.20
N PHE A 25 4.13 20.96 -22.38
CA PHE A 25 4.33 21.07 -20.94
C PHE A 25 5.05 19.81 -20.48
N ALA A 26 6.35 19.75 -20.75
CA ALA A 26 7.24 19.02 -19.86
C ALA A 26 7.51 19.98 -18.70
N THR A 27 6.65 19.99 -17.69
CA THR A 27 7.08 20.49 -16.40
C THR A 27 8.17 19.54 -15.95
N THR A 28 9.43 19.95 -16.12
CA THR A 28 10.56 19.38 -15.41
C THR A 28 10.19 19.43 -13.93
N VAL A 29 9.86 18.27 -13.36
CA VAL A 29 9.76 18.11 -11.91
C VAL A 29 11.18 18.33 -11.40
N ASP A 30 11.36 19.43 -10.69
CA ASP A 30 12.61 19.81 -10.07
C ASP A 30 12.97 18.76 -9.02
N ALA A 31 13.80 17.78 -9.39
CA ALA A 31 14.58 17.00 -8.45
C ALA A 31 15.70 17.89 -7.90
N GLY A 32 15.34 18.96 -7.19
CA GLY A 32 16.26 20.01 -6.73
C GLY A 32 16.45 20.05 -5.22
N GLY A 33 15.75 19.19 -4.48
CA GLY A 33 15.81 19.12 -3.03
C GLY A 33 16.99 18.29 -2.53
N ASN A 34 17.60 18.74 -1.44
CA ASN A 34 18.46 17.92 -0.59
C ASN A 34 17.65 17.13 0.46
N ARG A 35 16.33 17.14 0.34
CA ARG A 35 15.38 16.49 1.24
C ARG A 35 14.84 15.23 0.59
N ILE A 36 15.00 14.11 1.27
CA ILE A 36 14.54 12.79 0.81
C ILE A 36 13.76 12.19 1.99
N MET A 37 12.62 11.57 1.73
CA MET A 37 11.88 10.80 2.73
C MET A 37 12.31 9.35 2.61
N VAL A 38 12.78 8.74 3.69
CA VAL A 38 13.17 7.33 3.75
C VAL A 38 12.51 6.70 4.96
N ASN A 39 11.68 5.67 4.77
CA ASN A 39 10.90 5.03 5.85
C ASN A 39 10.16 6.06 6.74
N ASP A 40 9.53 7.05 6.11
CA ASP A 40 8.80 8.14 6.76
C ASP A 40 9.66 9.11 7.61
N GLU A 41 10.99 8.97 7.56
CA GLU A 41 11.93 9.92 8.11
C GLU A 41 12.44 10.89 7.04
N LEU A 42 12.34 12.19 7.31
CA LEU A 42 12.89 13.22 6.44
C LEU A 42 14.40 13.33 6.64
N ILE A 43 15.17 12.81 5.69
CA ILE A 43 16.62 12.94 5.67
C ILE A 43 17.06 14.19 4.89
N ASN A 44 18.02 14.92 5.45
CA ASN A 44 18.70 16.03 4.76
C ASN A 44 20.00 15.51 4.18
N ALA A 45 19.98 15.15 2.91
CA ALA A 45 21.14 14.66 2.21
C ALA A 45 22.20 15.78 2.00
N PRO A 46 23.49 15.44 2.00
CA PRO A 46 24.57 16.42 1.81
C PRO A 46 24.66 16.96 0.38
N THR A 47 24.00 16.33 -0.58
CA THR A 47 23.94 16.76 -1.99
C THR A 47 22.53 16.51 -2.50
N ALA A 48 22.02 17.43 -3.31
CA ALA A 48 20.70 17.27 -3.90
C ALA A 48 20.68 16.08 -4.87
N SER A 49 19.52 15.44 -4.98
CA SER A 49 19.25 14.49 -6.07
C SER A 49 19.41 15.20 -7.43
N VAL A 50 19.70 14.45 -8.48
CA VAL A 50 19.89 15.02 -9.83
C VAL A 50 19.09 14.24 -10.85
N ASN A 51 18.58 14.93 -11.88
CA ASN A 51 18.00 14.27 -13.05
C ASN A 51 19.06 14.17 -14.16
N VAL A 52 19.37 12.95 -14.58
CA VAL A 52 20.27 12.65 -15.70
C VAL A 52 19.47 11.89 -16.74
N ASP A 53 19.23 12.51 -17.89
CA ASP A 53 18.52 11.91 -19.03
C ASP A 53 17.14 11.31 -18.67
N GLY A 54 16.41 11.94 -17.75
CA GLY A 54 15.08 11.49 -17.31
C GLY A 54 15.12 10.52 -16.12
N VAL A 55 16.31 10.07 -15.72
CA VAL A 55 16.50 9.21 -14.55
C VAL A 55 16.87 10.07 -13.34
N VAL A 56 16.15 9.89 -12.24
CA VAL A 56 16.48 10.57 -10.97
C VAL A 56 17.53 9.76 -10.24
N LEU A 57 18.66 10.39 -9.94
CA LEU A 57 19.73 9.82 -9.14
C LEU A 57 19.74 10.44 -7.74
N VAL A 58 19.92 9.60 -6.73
CA VAL A 58 19.93 9.98 -5.32
C VAL A 58 21.28 9.73 -4.67
N PRO A 59 21.65 10.46 -3.60
CA PRO A 59 22.90 10.24 -2.89
C PRO A 59 22.88 8.88 -2.19
N MET A 60 23.75 7.97 -2.65
CA MET A 60 23.82 6.59 -2.16
C MET A 60 23.91 6.55 -0.64
N ARG A 61 24.96 7.15 -0.07
CA ARG A 61 25.24 7.07 1.37
C ARG A 61 24.03 7.48 2.21
N ALA A 62 23.43 8.63 1.90
CA ALA A 62 22.31 9.15 2.68
C ALA A 62 21.09 8.23 2.64
N VAL A 63 20.75 7.69 1.45
CA VAL A 63 19.58 6.82 1.29
C VAL A 63 19.83 5.43 1.88
N PHE A 64 20.97 4.80 1.54
CA PHE A 64 21.30 3.47 2.02
C PHE A 64 21.51 3.41 3.54
N GLU A 65 22.16 4.40 4.15
CA GLU A 65 22.31 4.46 5.62
C GLU A 65 20.97 4.70 6.33
N ALA A 66 20.06 5.50 5.72
CA ALA A 66 18.71 5.68 6.24
C ALA A 66 17.84 4.41 6.12
N LEU A 67 18.14 3.54 5.14
CA LEU A 67 17.59 2.19 5.02
C LEU A 67 18.32 1.17 5.92
N GLY A 68 19.18 1.62 6.84
CA GLY A 68 19.89 0.76 7.79
C GLY A 68 21.11 0.02 7.23
N ALA A 69 21.57 0.34 6.02
CA ALA A 69 22.75 -0.28 5.42
C ALA A 69 24.05 0.43 5.83
N THR A 70 25.15 -0.32 5.87
CA THR A 70 26.51 0.23 5.99
C THR A 70 27.08 0.53 4.60
N VAL A 71 27.57 1.75 4.39
CA VAL A 71 28.13 2.18 3.10
C VAL A 71 29.62 2.48 3.20
N THR A 72 30.46 1.77 2.46
CA THR A 72 31.91 1.98 2.41
C THR A 72 32.40 2.31 0.99
N TRP A 73 33.49 3.08 0.91
CA TRP A 73 34.11 3.47 -0.36
C TRP A 73 35.42 2.71 -0.56
N GLN A 74 35.55 2.02 -1.69
CA GLN A 74 36.79 1.41 -2.13
C GLN A 74 37.49 2.32 -3.13
N LYS A 75 38.62 2.89 -2.73
CA LYS A 75 39.33 3.92 -3.50
C LYS A 75 40.02 3.35 -4.73
N GLU A 76 40.57 2.15 -4.62
CA GLU A 76 41.37 1.47 -5.64
C GLU A 76 40.50 1.10 -6.84
N THR A 77 39.27 0.66 -6.57
CA THR A 77 38.30 0.17 -7.55
C THR A 77 37.21 1.19 -7.88
N LYS A 78 37.22 2.36 -7.23
CA LYS A 78 36.16 3.37 -7.33
C LYS A 78 34.76 2.77 -7.16
N THR A 79 34.61 1.92 -6.15
CA THR A 79 33.40 1.14 -5.92
C THR A 79 32.78 1.53 -4.59
N VAL A 80 31.47 1.75 -4.58
CA VAL A 80 30.68 1.84 -3.35
C VAL A 80 30.25 0.43 -2.94
N MET A 81 30.55 0.07 -1.71
CA MET A 81 30.09 -1.17 -1.10
C MET A 81 28.93 -0.84 -0.16
N ILE A 82 27.85 -1.60 -0.27
CA ILE A 82 26.69 -1.48 0.60
C ILE A 82 26.46 -2.86 1.24
N GLU A 83 26.33 -2.87 2.56
CA GLU A 83 26.08 -4.10 3.34
C GLU A 83 24.88 -3.87 4.25
N LYS A 84 23.86 -4.73 4.16
CA LYS A 84 22.70 -4.74 5.05
C LYS A 84 22.27 -6.19 5.27
N ASP A 85 22.21 -6.64 6.52
CA ASP A 85 21.91 -8.03 6.86
C ASP A 85 22.78 -9.03 6.07
N ASN A 86 22.18 -9.85 5.19
CA ASN A 86 22.88 -10.79 4.31
C ASN A 86 23.08 -10.27 2.87
N LEU A 87 22.68 -9.03 2.58
CA LEU A 87 22.81 -8.39 1.27
C LEU A 87 24.15 -7.65 1.17
N THR A 88 24.92 -7.95 0.11
CA THR A 88 26.13 -7.21 -0.25
C THR A 88 26.01 -6.68 -1.67
N VAL A 89 26.16 -5.37 -1.85
CA VAL A 89 26.14 -4.72 -3.17
C VAL A 89 27.50 -4.08 -3.46
N MET A 90 28.03 -4.35 -4.64
CA MET A 90 29.19 -3.68 -5.21
C MET A 90 28.74 -2.80 -6.37
N ALA A 91 28.78 -1.48 -6.16
CA ALA A 91 28.39 -0.49 -7.16
C ALA A 91 29.63 0.28 -7.68
N PRO A 92 30.29 -0.22 -8.74
CA PRO A 92 31.38 0.51 -9.38
C PRO A 92 30.87 1.79 -10.04
N ILE A 93 31.54 2.92 -9.76
CA ILE A 93 31.19 4.22 -10.32
C ILE A 93 31.56 4.27 -11.81
N GLY A 94 30.62 4.73 -12.64
CA GLY A 94 30.75 4.85 -14.09
C GLY A 94 30.27 3.62 -14.85
N GLU A 95 29.94 2.54 -14.15
CA GLU A 95 29.44 1.31 -14.74
C GLU A 95 27.93 1.20 -14.57
N ARG A 96 27.27 0.54 -15.53
CA ARG A 96 25.84 0.21 -15.46
C ARG A 96 25.58 -1.08 -14.70
N ILE A 97 26.57 -1.95 -14.59
CA ILE A 97 26.42 -3.23 -13.93
C ILE A 97 26.93 -3.12 -12.50
N ILE A 98 26.05 -3.42 -11.54
CA ILE A 98 26.39 -3.62 -10.14
C ILE A 98 26.32 -5.11 -9.80
N ASN A 99 26.97 -5.52 -8.73
CA ASN A 99 26.91 -6.91 -8.25
C ASN A 99 26.13 -6.96 -6.93
N VAL A 100 25.11 -7.81 -6.86
CA VAL A 100 24.22 -8.00 -5.72
C VAL A 100 24.33 -9.44 -5.25
N GLY A 101 25.05 -9.69 -4.15
CA GLY A 101 25.22 -11.03 -3.59
C GLY A 101 25.85 -12.06 -4.55
N GLY A 102 26.63 -11.62 -5.52
CA GLY A 102 27.22 -12.46 -6.58
C GLY A 102 26.46 -12.41 -7.92
N THR A 103 25.28 -11.80 -7.96
CA THR A 103 24.44 -11.69 -9.16
C THR A 103 24.61 -10.32 -9.83
N PRO A 104 24.91 -10.23 -11.14
CA PRO A 104 24.97 -8.95 -11.83
C PRO A 104 23.57 -8.36 -12.01
N LEU A 105 23.43 -7.07 -11.72
CA LEU A 105 22.24 -6.25 -11.96
C LEU A 105 22.60 -5.08 -12.88
N GLU A 106 21.87 -4.90 -13.98
CA GLU A 106 22.08 -3.81 -14.94
C GLU A 106 21.14 -2.63 -14.65
N MET A 107 21.74 -1.45 -14.46
CA MET A 107 21.02 -0.19 -14.27
C MET A 107 20.87 0.55 -15.59
N GLU A 108 19.76 1.27 -15.77
CA GLU A 108 19.51 2.11 -16.95
C GLU A 108 20.56 3.21 -17.12
N THR A 109 20.99 3.81 -16.01
CA THR A 109 22.01 4.87 -15.94
C THR A 109 23.10 4.45 -14.96
N PRO A 110 24.39 4.63 -15.29
CA PRO A 110 25.47 4.26 -14.38
C PRO A 110 25.43 5.10 -13.10
N ALA A 111 25.98 4.55 -12.03
CA ALA A 111 26.28 5.33 -10.84
C ALA A 111 27.33 6.39 -11.17
N ILE A 112 27.13 7.64 -10.72
CA ILE A 112 28.05 8.76 -11.01
C ILE A 112 28.46 9.47 -9.72
N ILE A 113 29.47 10.33 -9.83
CA ILE A 113 29.86 11.25 -8.76
C ILE A 113 29.32 12.65 -9.09
N VAL A 114 28.55 13.22 -8.18
CA VAL A 114 28.14 14.62 -8.23
C VAL A 114 28.76 15.33 -7.03
N GLY A 115 29.65 16.29 -7.29
CA GLY A 115 30.48 16.90 -6.25
C GLY A 115 31.40 15.86 -5.60
N ASN A 116 31.12 15.50 -4.33
CA ASN A 116 31.85 14.48 -3.58
C ASN A 116 30.93 13.35 -3.09
N GLN A 117 29.76 13.19 -3.71
CA GLN A 117 28.78 12.17 -3.37
C GLN A 117 28.60 11.20 -4.53
N ALA A 118 28.53 9.90 -4.20
CA ALA A 118 28.11 8.87 -5.13
C ALA A 118 26.60 8.89 -5.27
N MET A 119 26.14 8.89 -6.51
CA MET A 119 24.74 8.99 -6.89
C MET A 119 24.34 7.71 -7.63
N ILE A 120 23.16 7.18 -7.34
CA ILE A 120 22.60 5.96 -7.97
C ILE A 120 21.19 6.23 -8.48
N PRO A 121 20.74 5.58 -9.57
CA PRO A 121 19.33 5.64 -9.96
C PRO A 121 18.40 5.21 -8.82
N ILE A 122 17.34 5.99 -8.60
CA ILE A 122 16.37 5.69 -7.54
C ILE A 122 15.67 4.34 -7.73
N ASN A 123 15.41 3.94 -8.99
CA ASN A 123 14.83 2.63 -9.31
C ASN A 123 15.75 1.48 -8.87
N THR A 124 17.06 1.69 -8.85
CA THR A 124 17.99 0.68 -8.34
C THR A 124 17.87 0.55 -6.82
N VAL A 125 17.61 1.64 -6.09
CA VAL A 125 17.35 1.57 -4.64
C VAL A 125 16.08 0.76 -4.36
N VAL A 126 15.03 1.00 -5.16
CA VAL A 126 13.78 0.21 -5.15
C VAL A 126 14.06 -1.27 -5.35
N GLU A 127 14.78 -1.62 -6.41
CA GLU A 127 15.04 -3.00 -6.77
C GLU A 127 15.89 -3.73 -5.71
N LEU A 128 16.84 -3.04 -5.06
CA LEU A 128 17.73 -3.63 -4.07
C LEU A 128 17.06 -3.93 -2.72
N PHE A 129 16.02 -3.17 -2.35
CA PHE A 129 15.36 -3.30 -1.04
C PHE A 129 13.87 -3.61 -1.12
N GLY A 130 13.34 -3.91 -2.30
CA GLY A 130 11.91 -3.98 -2.53
C GLY A 130 11.21 -2.66 -2.18
N ALA A 131 11.87 -1.52 -2.26
CA ALA A 131 11.27 -0.28 -1.75
C ALA A 131 10.20 0.27 -2.72
N LYS A 132 9.10 0.85 -2.24
CA LYS A 132 8.14 1.59 -3.10
C LYS A 132 8.55 3.05 -3.24
N ILE A 133 8.46 3.59 -4.46
CA ILE A 133 8.52 5.04 -4.71
C ILE A 133 7.10 5.58 -4.73
N THR A 134 6.82 6.57 -3.89
CA THR A 134 5.59 7.35 -3.95
C THR A 134 5.86 8.75 -4.50
N PHE A 135 5.10 9.13 -5.52
CA PHE A 135 4.99 10.51 -6.02
C PHE A 135 3.50 10.92 -5.93
N PRO A 136 3.15 12.18 -5.65
CA PRO A 136 3.98 13.38 -5.53
C PRO A 136 4.10 13.88 -4.08
N VAL A 137 5.28 14.33 -3.66
CA VAL A 137 5.40 15.19 -2.48
C VAL A 137 6.05 16.47 -2.94
N VAL A 138 5.39 17.59 -2.67
CA VAL A 138 5.83 18.94 -3.00
C VAL A 138 7.27 19.12 -2.49
N GLN A 139 8.27 18.97 -3.38
CA GLN A 139 9.72 19.07 -3.17
C GLN A 139 10.53 17.85 -2.64
N GLY A 140 10.12 16.58 -2.86
CA GLY A 140 10.97 15.45 -2.42
C GLY A 140 10.72 14.09 -3.09
N ILE A 141 11.67 13.17 -2.90
CA ILE A 141 11.61 11.74 -3.27
C ILE A 141 11.29 10.94 -2.00
N SER A 142 10.35 10.00 -2.07
CA SER A 142 10.02 9.07 -0.97
C SER A 142 10.39 7.64 -1.33
N VAL A 143 11.10 6.95 -0.43
CA VAL A 143 11.50 5.54 -0.53
C VAL A 143 11.04 4.84 0.75
N ARG A 144 10.20 3.80 0.62
CA ARG A 144 9.76 2.97 1.76
C ARG A 144 10.13 1.53 1.49
N GLU A 145 10.79 0.83 2.41
CA GLU A 145 10.99 -0.63 2.28
C GLU A 145 9.64 -1.33 2.09
N ASP A 146 9.56 -2.30 1.16
CA ASP A 146 8.43 -3.22 1.16
C ASP A 146 8.45 -3.93 2.50
N ILE A 147 7.44 -3.61 3.30
CA ILE A 147 6.93 -4.58 4.25
C ILE A 147 6.37 -5.65 3.34
N THR A 148 7.15 -6.72 3.14
CA THR A 148 6.63 -7.97 2.60
C THR A 148 5.28 -8.20 3.26
N PRO A 149 4.20 -8.47 2.49
CA PRO A 149 2.94 -8.92 3.08
C PRO A 149 3.30 -10.00 4.11
N ALA A 150 2.70 -9.93 5.29
CA ALA A 150 2.94 -10.97 6.28
C ALA A 150 2.77 -12.32 5.59
N GLU A 151 3.83 -13.14 5.55
CA GLU A 151 3.73 -14.51 5.03
C GLU A 151 2.49 -15.13 5.69
N GLU A 152 1.58 -15.71 4.90
CA GLU A 152 0.37 -16.31 5.45
C GLU A 152 0.77 -17.35 6.50
N GLN A 153 0.49 -17.03 7.77
CA GLN A 153 1.00 -17.82 8.88
C GLN A 153 0.08 -18.99 9.12
N THR A 154 0.67 -20.16 9.26
CA THR A 154 0.03 -21.33 9.85
C THR A 154 0.20 -21.30 11.38
N TYR A 155 -0.31 -22.30 12.08
CA TYR A 155 -0.14 -22.39 13.53
C TYR A 155 1.35 -22.57 13.92
N PRO A 156 1.84 -21.93 15.01
CA PRO A 156 1.14 -20.94 15.81
C PRO A 156 1.11 -19.57 15.11
N PHE A 157 -0.04 -18.90 15.19
CA PHE A 157 -0.20 -17.54 14.68
C PHE A 157 0.62 -16.55 15.52
N ASN A 158 1.13 -15.49 14.90
CA ASN A 158 1.84 -14.42 15.59
C ASN A 158 1.12 -13.10 15.44
N LEU A 159 1.37 -12.19 16.38
CA LEU A 159 0.98 -10.79 16.24
C LEU A 159 2.04 -10.08 15.40
N ASN A 160 1.73 -9.82 14.14
CA ASN A 160 2.65 -9.10 13.27
C ASN A 160 2.83 -7.66 13.73
N PRO A 161 4.02 -7.07 13.57
CA PRO A 161 4.19 -5.65 13.83
C PRO A 161 3.29 -4.82 12.89
N LEU A 162 2.80 -3.68 13.37
CA LEU A 162 2.08 -2.75 12.51
C LEU A 162 2.97 -2.25 11.36
N PRO A 163 2.40 -1.98 10.18
CA PRO A 163 3.16 -1.50 9.04
C PRO A 163 3.59 -0.01 9.15
N TYR A 164 3.27 0.62 10.27
CA TYR A 164 3.55 2.02 10.58
C TYR A 164 3.56 2.23 12.10
N THR A 165 4.00 3.40 12.59
CA THR A 165 4.02 3.72 14.02
C THR A 165 2.60 3.92 14.58
N TYR A 166 2.42 3.80 15.90
CA TYR A 166 1.09 3.89 16.52
C TYR A 166 0.40 5.24 16.31
N ASP A 167 1.15 6.33 16.13
CA ASP A 167 0.66 7.69 15.88
C ASP A 167 0.48 8.04 14.40
N SER A 168 0.86 7.13 13.49
CA SER A 168 0.87 7.38 12.04
C SER A 168 -0.51 7.69 11.43
N LEU A 169 -1.60 7.31 12.10
CA LEU A 169 -2.97 7.50 11.60
C LEU A 169 -3.66 8.73 12.22
N GLU A 170 -2.95 9.53 13.02
CA GLU A 170 -3.48 10.79 13.51
C GLU A 170 -3.73 11.79 12.36
N PRO A 171 -4.74 12.68 12.48
CA PRO A 171 -5.68 12.82 13.60
C PRO A 171 -6.92 11.90 13.53
N TYR A 172 -6.94 10.93 12.61
CA TYR A 172 -8.13 10.13 12.31
C TYR A 172 -8.32 8.96 13.27
N ILE A 173 -7.23 8.32 13.71
CA ILE A 173 -7.22 7.35 14.82
C ILE A 173 -6.08 7.73 15.76
N ASP A 174 -6.37 7.89 17.06
CA ASP A 174 -5.38 8.30 18.05
C ASP A 174 -4.38 7.18 18.40
N GLU A 175 -3.15 7.58 18.78
CA GLU A 175 -2.07 6.66 19.14
C GLU A 175 -2.48 5.63 20.20
N MET A 176 -3.25 6.05 21.21
CA MET A 176 -3.64 5.19 22.33
C MET A 176 -4.62 4.10 21.88
N THR A 177 -5.60 4.45 21.03
CA THR A 177 -6.46 3.47 20.38
C THR A 177 -5.63 2.49 19.55
N MET A 178 -4.73 2.97 18.69
CA MET A 178 -3.87 2.10 17.88
C MET A 178 -3.05 1.12 18.74
N ASN A 179 -2.46 1.61 19.83
CA ASN A 179 -1.69 0.81 20.76
C ASN A 179 -2.52 -0.30 21.42
N ILE A 180 -3.68 0.05 21.97
CA ILE A 180 -4.55 -0.91 22.68
C ILE A 180 -5.17 -1.89 21.69
N HIS A 181 -5.65 -1.40 20.56
CA HIS A 181 -6.33 -2.21 19.54
C HIS A 181 -5.36 -3.28 18.99
N HIS A 182 -4.11 -2.92 18.71
CA HIS A 182 -3.10 -3.88 18.28
C HIS A 182 -2.56 -4.76 19.43
N THR A 183 -1.96 -4.17 20.46
CA THR A 183 -1.19 -4.93 21.48
C THR A 183 -2.07 -5.68 22.49
N ARG A 184 -3.35 -5.30 22.60
CA ARG A 184 -4.32 -5.94 23.52
C ARG A 184 -5.39 -6.70 22.77
N HIS A 185 -6.21 -6.05 21.96
CA HIS A 185 -7.36 -6.72 21.32
C HIS A 185 -6.89 -7.75 20.29
N HIS A 186 -6.09 -7.35 19.30
CA HIS A 186 -5.56 -8.27 18.30
C HIS A 186 -4.72 -9.39 18.93
N ASN A 187 -3.79 -9.04 19.83
CA ASN A 187 -2.98 -10.03 20.55
C ASN A 187 -3.82 -11.03 21.37
N ALA A 188 -4.95 -10.60 21.95
CA ALA A 188 -5.83 -11.51 22.67
C ALA A 188 -6.48 -12.55 21.73
N TYR A 189 -6.81 -12.17 20.50
CA TYR A 189 -7.28 -13.10 19.47
C TYR A 189 -6.20 -14.11 19.11
N VAL A 190 -4.97 -13.65 18.84
CA VAL A 190 -3.82 -14.53 18.54
C VAL A 190 -3.60 -15.56 19.66
N ASN A 191 -3.50 -15.10 20.91
CA ASN A 191 -3.26 -15.98 22.06
C ASN A 191 -4.40 -17.00 22.27
N SER A 192 -5.65 -16.56 22.08
CA SER A 192 -6.82 -17.43 22.25
C SER A 192 -6.97 -18.43 21.10
N ALA A 193 -6.66 -18.02 19.86
CA ALA A 193 -6.61 -18.91 18.70
C ALA A 193 -5.56 -20.01 18.91
N ASN A 194 -4.33 -19.63 19.27
CA ASN A 194 -3.26 -20.60 19.53
C ASN A 194 -3.61 -21.55 20.68
N SER A 195 -4.12 -21.02 21.79
CA SER A 195 -4.52 -21.85 22.93
C SER A 195 -5.66 -22.82 22.59
N GLY A 196 -6.63 -22.38 21.80
CA GLY A 196 -7.79 -23.20 21.44
C GLY A 196 -7.52 -24.23 20.34
N LEU A 197 -6.46 -24.05 19.54
CA LEU A 197 -6.05 -24.96 18.48
C LEU A 197 -4.92 -25.92 18.90
N ALA A 198 -4.29 -25.74 20.05
CA ALA A 198 -3.09 -26.48 20.46
C ALA A 198 -3.23 -28.01 20.41
N GLU A 199 -4.38 -28.54 20.80
CA GLU A 199 -4.66 -29.99 20.84
C GLU A 199 -5.19 -30.55 19.50
N PHE A 200 -5.19 -29.74 18.43
CA PHE A 200 -5.75 -30.08 17.11
C PHE A 200 -4.70 -29.97 16.00
N PRO A 201 -3.64 -30.80 16.02
CA PRO A 201 -2.54 -30.72 15.07
C PRO A 201 -2.95 -30.87 13.60
N GLN A 202 -4.09 -31.52 13.33
CA GLN A 202 -4.65 -31.61 11.98
C GLN A 202 -5.08 -30.26 11.39
N LEU A 203 -5.17 -29.21 12.21
CA LEU A 203 -5.48 -27.84 11.79
C LEU A 203 -4.24 -26.96 11.69
N HIS A 204 -3.06 -27.44 12.12
CA HIS A 204 -1.86 -26.61 12.27
C HIS A 204 -1.18 -26.25 10.96
N ASP A 205 -1.39 -27.03 9.90
CA ASP A 205 -0.85 -26.77 8.56
C ASP A 205 -1.72 -25.80 7.76
N LEU A 206 -2.89 -25.40 8.28
CA LEU A 206 -3.79 -24.45 7.63
C LEU A 206 -3.47 -23.03 8.09
N THR A 207 -3.51 -22.10 7.15
CA THR A 207 -3.48 -20.66 7.43
C THR A 207 -4.77 -20.21 8.10
N SER A 208 -4.74 -19.01 8.69
CA SER A 208 -5.95 -18.39 9.27
C SER A 208 -7.05 -18.18 8.22
N VAL A 209 -6.68 -17.79 7.00
CA VAL A 209 -7.61 -17.65 5.86
C VAL A 209 -8.18 -19.00 5.43
N GLU A 210 -7.36 -20.04 5.28
CA GLU A 210 -7.84 -21.38 4.90
C GLU A 210 -8.82 -21.96 5.94
N LEU A 211 -8.56 -21.76 7.23
CA LEU A 211 -9.47 -22.18 8.29
C LEU A 211 -10.84 -21.47 8.20
N LEU A 212 -10.85 -20.19 7.82
CA LEU A 212 -12.07 -19.42 7.68
C LEU A 212 -12.79 -19.74 6.36
N ALA A 213 -12.07 -19.87 5.26
CA ALA A 213 -12.63 -20.27 3.97
C ALA A 213 -13.24 -21.67 4.01
N GLY A 214 -12.61 -22.58 4.75
CA GLY A 214 -13.11 -23.94 5.00
C GLY A 214 -14.11 -24.04 6.16
N PHE A 215 -14.59 -22.94 6.75
CA PHE A 215 -15.35 -22.95 8.00
C PHE A 215 -16.61 -23.85 7.96
N ASN A 216 -17.33 -23.83 6.84
CA ASN A 216 -18.55 -24.64 6.65
C ASN A 216 -18.26 -26.12 6.34
N ASP A 217 -17.02 -26.45 5.98
CA ASP A 217 -16.56 -27.79 5.64
C ASP A 217 -15.60 -28.39 6.70
N LEU A 218 -15.53 -27.76 7.87
CA LEU A 218 -14.70 -28.23 8.98
C LEU A 218 -15.05 -29.68 9.37
N PRO A 219 -14.06 -30.47 9.83
CA PRO A 219 -14.30 -31.85 10.23
C PRO A 219 -15.43 -31.97 11.27
N THR A 220 -16.40 -32.84 11.00
CA THR A 220 -17.62 -32.98 11.82
C THR A 220 -17.37 -33.47 13.25
N ASP A 221 -16.18 -34.01 13.52
CA ASP A 221 -15.73 -34.50 14.82
C ASP A 221 -15.04 -33.42 15.67
N LEU A 222 -14.84 -32.20 15.14
CA LEU A 222 -14.31 -31.09 15.93
C LEU A 222 -15.29 -30.70 17.06
N PRO A 223 -14.80 -30.49 18.29
CA PRO A 223 -15.63 -29.97 19.37
C PRO A 223 -16.18 -28.59 19.04
N ALA A 224 -17.41 -28.30 19.50
CA ALA A 224 -18.03 -26.99 19.32
C ALA A 224 -17.17 -25.82 19.87
N SER A 225 -16.36 -26.07 20.90
CA SER A 225 -15.42 -25.08 21.43
C SER A 225 -14.35 -24.70 20.40
N VAL A 226 -13.84 -25.66 19.62
CA VAL A 226 -12.84 -25.41 18.57
C VAL A 226 -13.46 -24.67 17.40
N ILE A 227 -14.67 -25.07 16.99
CA ILE A 227 -15.43 -24.35 15.95
C ILE A 227 -15.63 -22.89 16.36
N ASN A 228 -16.00 -22.65 17.62
CA ASN A 228 -16.12 -21.29 18.16
C ASN A 228 -14.77 -20.56 18.26
N THR A 229 -13.66 -21.25 18.54
CA THR A 229 -12.32 -20.67 18.49
C THR A 229 -11.96 -20.21 17.09
N ILE A 230 -12.21 -21.04 16.06
CA ILE A 230 -11.97 -20.68 14.66
C ILE A 230 -12.83 -19.46 14.30
N ARG A 231 -14.14 -19.51 14.57
CA ARG A 231 -15.05 -18.39 14.25
C ARG A 231 -14.61 -17.08 14.90
N ASN A 232 -14.38 -17.08 16.22
CA ASN A 232 -14.23 -15.83 16.96
C ASN A 232 -12.77 -15.35 17.07
N HIS A 233 -11.82 -16.27 17.26
CA HIS A 233 -10.42 -15.91 17.53
C HIS A 233 -9.57 -15.95 16.27
N VAL A 234 -9.74 -16.96 15.39
CA VAL A 234 -9.09 -16.94 14.07
C VAL A 234 -9.73 -15.87 13.19
N GLY A 235 -11.06 -15.71 13.25
CA GLY A 235 -11.77 -14.57 12.65
C GLY A 235 -11.23 -13.23 13.15
N GLY A 236 -11.10 -13.06 14.46
CA GLY A 236 -10.55 -11.84 15.05
C GLY A 236 -9.13 -11.54 14.58
N HIS A 237 -8.23 -12.54 14.59
CA HIS A 237 -6.87 -12.38 14.07
C HIS A 237 -6.86 -11.98 12.59
N THR A 238 -7.56 -12.72 11.74
CA THR A 238 -7.57 -12.51 10.28
C THR A 238 -8.15 -11.15 9.89
N ASN A 239 -9.24 -10.74 10.56
CA ASN A 239 -9.86 -9.44 10.30
C ASN A 239 -8.92 -8.28 10.66
N HIS A 240 -8.17 -8.39 11.78
CA HIS A 240 -7.25 -7.33 12.21
C HIS A 240 -5.98 -7.29 11.34
N GLU A 241 -5.42 -8.43 10.91
CA GLU A 241 -4.32 -8.45 9.95
C GLU A 241 -4.67 -7.64 8.68
N LEU A 242 -5.86 -7.88 8.10
CA LEU A 242 -6.33 -7.08 6.97
C LEU A 242 -6.50 -5.60 7.34
N PHE A 243 -7.13 -5.32 8.49
CA PHE A 243 -7.43 -3.95 8.93
C PHE A 243 -6.19 -3.05 9.00
N TRP A 244 -5.06 -3.58 9.48
CA TRP A 244 -3.81 -2.82 9.58
C TRP A 244 -3.19 -2.53 8.21
N GLU A 245 -3.31 -3.46 7.26
CA GLU A 245 -2.70 -3.31 5.93
C GLU A 245 -3.49 -2.36 5.02
N VAL A 246 -4.83 -2.36 5.15
CA VAL A 246 -5.71 -1.50 4.33
C VAL A 246 -5.80 -0.06 4.85
N MET A 247 -4.99 0.29 5.85
CA MET A 247 -4.79 1.65 6.33
C MET A 247 -3.37 2.15 6.05
N SER A 248 -3.20 3.46 5.96
CA SER A 248 -1.90 4.11 5.77
C SER A 248 -1.93 5.53 6.32
N PRO A 249 -0.75 6.11 6.64
CA PRO A 249 -0.67 7.50 7.10
C PRO A 249 -1.38 8.46 6.14
N ALA A 250 -2.07 9.44 6.69
CA ALA A 250 -2.78 10.44 5.90
C ALA A 250 -1.84 11.23 4.98
N LEU A 251 -2.38 11.77 3.89
CA LEU A 251 -1.64 12.69 3.04
C LEU A 251 -1.33 13.98 3.81
N ALA A 252 -0.19 14.61 3.49
CA ALA A 252 0.29 15.81 4.20
C ALA A 252 -0.66 17.03 4.09
N ASP A 253 -1.53 17.04 3.08
CA ASP A 253 -2.55 18.05 2.82
C ASP A 253 -3.94 17.68 3.40
N ASN A 254 -4.06 16.53 4.06
CA ASN A 254 -5.33 15.95 4.52
C ASN A 254 -6.34 15.72 3.38
N GLU A 255 -5.87 15.47 2.16
CA GLU A 255 -6.76 15.05 1.08
C GLU A 255 -7.15 13.56 1.24
N MET A 256 -8.41 13.27 0.93
CA MET A 256 -8.93 11.90 0.90
C MET A 256 -8.32 11.17 -0.30
N ARG A 257 -7.72 10.00 -0.04
CA ARG A 257 -7.21 9.16 -1.12
C ARG A 257 -8.38 8.52 -1.87
N MET A 258 -8.19 8.28 -3.16
CA MET A 258 -9.17 7.67 -4.05
C MET A 258 -8.58 6.40 -4.68
N PRO A 259 -9.40 5.36 -4.96
CA PRO A 259 -8.93 4.23 -5.74
C PRO A 259 -8.54 4.70 -7.14
N ALA A 260 -7.58 3.99 -7.74
CA ALA A 260 -7.15 4.22 -9.11
C ALA A 260 -7.14 2.91 -9.91
N GLY A 261 -6.93 3.03 -11.22
CA GLY A 261 -6.73 1.87 -12.11
C GLY A 261 -7.94 0.95 -12.20
N GLU A 262 -7.68 -0.35 -12.24
CA GLU A 262 -8.69 -1.40 -12.47
C GLU A 262 -9.75 -1.43 -11.35
N LEU A 263 -9.33 -1.25 -10.10
CA LEU A 263 -10.24 -1.20 -8.95
C LEU A 263 -11.21 -0.02 -9.07
N ALA A 264 -10.72 1.18 -9.41
CA ALA A 264 -11.57 2.36 -9.59
C ALA A 264 -12.61 2.14 -10.70
N ALA A 265 -12.17 1.61 -11.84
CA ALA A 265 -13.06 1.29 -12.95
C ALA A 265 -14.13 0.26 -12.55
N ARG A 266 -13.75 -0.76 -11.76
CA ARG A 266 -14.72 -1.74 -11.27
C ARG A 266 -15.69 -1.14 -10.25
N ILE A 267 -15.23 -0.26 -9.38
CA ILE A 267 -16.10 0.48 -8.45
C ILE A 267 -17.12 1.30 -9.24
N ASP A 268 -16.69 2.04 -10.26
CA ASP A 268 -17.58 2.83 -11.10
C ASP A 268 -18.59 1.96 -11.87
N GLU A 269 -18.19 0.78 -12.35
CA GLU A 269 -19.08 -0.16 -13.01
C GLU A 269 -20.15 -0.73 -12.07
N THR A 270 -19.75 -1.15 -10.87
CA THR A 270 -20.64 -1.84 -9.92
C THR A 270 -21.56 -0.88 -9.18
N PHE A 271 -21.01 0.21 -8.66
CA PHE A 271 -21.72 1.15 -7.77
C PHE A 271 -22.14 2.44 -8.50
N GLY A 272 -21.71 2.63 -9.75
CA GLY A 272 -21.99 3.80 -10.57
C GLY A 272 -20.91 4.88 -10.46
N ASN A 273 -20.40 5.13 -9.25
CA ASN A 273 -19.21 5.94 -9.00
C ASN A 273 -18.67 5.73 -7.57
N PHE A 274 -17.49 6.27 -7.28
CA PHE A 274 -16.90 6.21 -5.94
C PHE A 274 -17.77 6.79 -4.82
N GLU A 275 -18.50 7.89 -5.06
CA GLU A 275 -19.32 8.52 -4.03
C GLU A 275 -20.49 7.62 -3.62
N GLU A 276 -21.13 6.95 -4.57
CA GLU A 276 -22.20 5.98 -4.29
C GLU A 276 -21.65 4.74 -3.57
N PHE A 277 -20.50 4.21 -3.99
CA PHE A 277 -19.80 3.15 -3.26
C PHE A 277 -19.52 3.55 -1.81
N ARG A 278 -18.97 4.76 -1.62
CA ARG A 278 -18.65 5.30 -0.29
C ARG A 278 -19.92 5.38 0.57
N ASN A 279 -21.01 5.91 0.03
CA ASN A 279 -22.28 6.02 0.73
C ASN A 279 -22.81 4.64 1.16
N GLU A 280 -22.74 3.64 0.28
CA GLU A 280 -23.16 2.26 0.59
C GLU A 280 -22.29 1.63 1.70
N PHE A 281 -20.97 1.78 1.60
CA PHE A 281 -20.02 1.30 2.61
C PHE A 281 -20.24 1.97 3.97
N GLU A 282 -20.42 3.28 3.99
CA GLU A 282 -20.68 4.02 5.23
C GLU A 282 -22.01 3.60 5.87
N GLU A 283 -23.05 3.38 5.07
CA GLU A 283 -24.33 2.91 5.58
C GLU A 283 -24.19 1.50 6.19
N ALA A 284 -23.45 0.59 5.54
CA ALA A 284 -23.17 -0.72 6.09
C ALA A 284 -22.41 -0.65 7.44
N ALA A 285 -21.45 0.27 7.57
CA ALA A 285 -20.69 0.49 8.80
C ALA A 285 -21.54 1.12 9.92
N LYS A 286 -22.34 2.14 9.60
CA LYS A 286 -23.17 2.87 10.55
C LYS A 286 -24.34 2.02 11.06
N SER A 287 -24.98 1.26 10.16
CA SER A 287 -26.18 0.46 10.47
C SER A 287 -25.90 -0.88 11.16
N ARG A 288 -24.63 -1.35 11.18
CA ARG A 288 -24.23 -2.56 11.90
C ARG A 288 -24.53 -2.43 13.40
N PHE A 289 -25.62 -3.04 13.85
CA PHE A 289 -26.01 -3.00 15.25
C PHE A 289 -25.06 -3.84 16.12
N GLY A 290 -24.58 -3.24 17.21
CA GLY A 290 -23.60 -3.85 18.11
C GLY A 290 -22.19 -3.88 17.50
N SER A 291 -21.44 -4.92 17.87
CA SER A 291 -20.09 -5.20 17.42
C SER A 291 -20.06 -5.84 16.04
N GLY A 292 -19.12 -5.43 15.19
CA GLY A 292 -18.95 -6.02 13.87
C GLY A 292 -18.05 -5.22 12.95
N TRP A 293 -18.19 -5.49 11.66
CA TRP A 293 -17.34 -4.94 10.61
C TRP A 293 -18.16 -4.57 9.37
N ALA A 294 -17.68 -3.60 8.60
CA ALA A 294 -18.13 -3.34 7.23
C ALA A 294 -17.02 -3.70 6.23
N TRP A 295 -17.42 -4.18 5.05
CA TRP A 295 -16.49 -4.75 4.09
C TRP A 295 -16.82 -4.34 2.67
N LEU A 296 -15.77 -4.11 1.87
CA LEU A 296 -15.81 -4.28 0.42
C LEU A 296 -15.20 -5.65 0.11
N VAL A 297 -15.93 -6.49 -0.62
CA VAL A 297 -15.51 -7.87 -0.93
C VAL A 297 -15.63 -8.15 -2.41
N VAL A 298 -14.87 -9.14 -2.89
CA VAL A 298 -15.16 -9.87 -4.12
C VAL A 298 -16.01 -11.09 -3.77
N ASP A 299 -17.15 -11.22 -4.43
CA ASP A 299 -18.06 -12.35 -4.32
C ASP A 299 -18.37 -12.87 -5.72
N ASN A 300 -17.84 -14.05 -6.05
CA ASN A 300 -17.97 -14.66 -7.38
C ASN A 300 -17.53 -13.73 -8.54
N GLY A 301 -16.49 -12.92 -8.31
CA GLY A 301 -15.93 -11.98 -9.29
C GLY A 301 -16.56 -10.58 -9.28
N ASP A 302 -17.67 -10.38 -8.55
CA ASP A 302 -18.34 -9.09 -8.44
C ASP A 302 -17.97 -8.38 -7.14
N LEU A 303 -17.90 -7.03 -7.16
CA LEU A 303 -17.74 -6.25 -5.93
C LEU A 303 -19.07 -6.19 -5.16
N LYS A 304 -19.00 -6.32 -3.84
CA LYS A 304 -20.15 -6.10 -2.94
C LYS A 304 -19.74 -5.37 -1.68
N VAL A 305 -20.66 -4.55 -1.16
CA VAL A 305 -20.58 -4.02 0.21
C VAL A 305 -21.41 -4.90 1.12
N ILE A 306 -20.82 -5.35 2.23
CA ILE A 306 -21.52 -6.15 3.24
C ILE A 306 -21.12 -5.71 4.65
N SER A 307 -21.80 -6.25 5.67
CA SER A 307 -21.35 -6.16 7.05
C SER A 307 -21.48 -7.50 7.77
N THR A 308 -20.57 -7.78 8.69
CA THR A 308 -20.58 -9.01 9.52
C THR A 308 -20.72 -8.67 10.99
N ALA A 309 -21.22 -9.61 11.78
CA ALA A 309 -21.36 -9.45 13.23
C ALA A 309 -20.12 -9.97 13.95
N ASN A 310 -19.76 -9.36 15.08
CA ASN A 310 -18.65 -9.77 15.92
C ASN A 310 -17.33 -9.91 15.13
N GLN A 311 -16.75 -11.11 15.09
CA GLN A 311 -15.54 -11.43 14.32
C GLN A 311 -15.81 -12.42 13.18
N ASP A 312 -17.09 -12.58 12.78
CA ASP A 312 -17.41 -13.32 11.57
C ASP A 312 -16.72 -12.64 10.38
N SER A 313 -16.14 -13.43 9.49
CA SER A 313 -15.31 -12.96 8.38
C SER A 313 -15.93 -13.32 7.04
N PRO A 314 -15.85 -12.46 6.00
CA PRO A 314 -16.37 -12.76 4.66
C PRO A 314 -15.82 -14.07 4.07
N TYR A 315 -14.60 -14.47 4.45
CA TYR A 315 -14.03 -15.76 4.04
C TYR A 315 -14.92 -16.96 4.40
N MET A 316 -15.67 -16.90 5.50
CA MET A 316 -16.59 -17.99 5.90
C MET A 316 -17.72 -18.23 4.91
N GLU A 317 -18.05 -17.23 4.09
CA GLU A 317 -19.09 -17.29 3.06
C GLU A 317 -18.47 -17.41 1.65
N GLY A 318 -17.17 -17.72 1.54
CA GLY A 318 -16.46 -17.85 0.27
C GLY A 318 -16.18 -16.52 -0.44
N GLN A 319 -16.24 -15.41 0.29
CA GLN A 319 -15.99 -14.07 -0.23
C GLN A 319 -14.58 -13.61 0.12
N ILE A 320 -13.96 -12.80 -0.73
CA ILE A 320 -12.60 -12.29 -0.54
C ILE A 320 -12.67 -10.81 -0.09
N PRO A 321 -12.35 -10.46 1.16
CA PRO A 321 -12.35 -9.09 1.63
C PRO A 321 -11.18 -8.28 1.05
N LEU A 322 -11.50 -7.09 0.56
CA LEU A 322 -10.55 -6.13 -0.01
C LEU A 322 -10.27 -4.96 0.93
N LEU A 323 -11.32 -4.46 1.58
CA LEU A 323 -11.29 -3.36 2.55
C LEU A 323 -12.21 -3.74 3.71
N GLY A 324 -11.76 -3.55 4.94
CA GLY A 324 -12.52 -3.80 6.15
C GLY A 324 -12.45 -2.61 7.10
N LEU A 325 -13.56 -2.27 7.73
CA LEU A 325 -13.64 -1.27 8.79
C LEU A 325 -14.19 -1.89 10.07
N ASP A 326 -13.39 -1.85 11.14
CA ASP A 326 -13.82 -2.29 12.48
C ASP A 326 -14.80 -1.28 13.07
N VAL A 327 -16.03 -1.69 13.35
CA VAL A 327 -17.03 -0.85 14.05
C VAL A 327 -17.38 -1.36 15.45
N TRP A 328 -16.53 -2.20 16.03
CA TRP A 328 -16.51 -2.41 17.47
C TRP A 328 -16.15 -1.10 18.18
N GLU A 329 -16.79 -0.84 19.32
CA GLU A 329 -16.58 0.42 20.04
C GLU A 329 -15.12 0.64 20.45
N HIS A 330 -14.35 -0.43 20.75
CA HIS A 330 -12.93 -0.28 21.07
C HIS A 330 -12.10 0.37 19.95
N ALA A 331 -12.56 0.33 18.70
CA ALA A 331 -11.84 0.89 17.56
C ALA A 331 -11.94 2.43 17.47
N TYR A 332 -12.90 3.04 18.16
CA TYR A 332 -13.17 4.48 18.01
C TYR A 332 -13.57 5.22 19.28
N TYR A 333 -13.94 4.54 20.38
CA TYR A 333 -14.61 5.20 21.50
C TYR A 333 -13.74 6.23 22.23
N LEU A 334 -12.41 6.05 22.26
CA LEU A 334 -11.51 7.00 22.94
C LEU A 334 -11.54 8.37 22.27
N THR A 335 -11.56 8.43 20.93
CA THR A 335 -11.60 9.69 20.17
C THR A 335 -13.03 10.16 19.88
N TYR A 336 -13.92 9.25 19.48
CA TYR A 336 -15.24 9.60 18.93
C TYR A 336 -16.42 9.34 19.88
N GLN A 337 -16.21 8.60 20.97
CA GLN A 337 -17.28 8.15 21.88
C GLN A 337 -18.45 7.52 21.09
N ASN A 338 -19.66 8.04 21.20
CA ASN A 338 -20.84 7.53 20.49
C ASN A 338 -20.94 8.00 19.03
N MET A 339 -20.02 8.84 18.55
CA MET A 339 -20.03 9.43 17.20
C MET A 339 -19.41 8.48 16.17
N ARG A 340 -19.94 7.25 16.06
CA ARG A 340 -19.49 6.28 15.05
C ARG A 340 -19.52 6.86 13.64
N GLY A 341 -20.51 7.70 13.33
CA GLY A 341 -20.62 8.34 12.02
C GLY A 341 -19.40 9.20 11.65
N ASP A 342 -18.81 9.89 12.63
CA ASP A 342 -17.63 10.73 12.42
C ASP A 342 -16.40 9.86 12.20
N TYR A 343 -16.22 8.80 13.00
CA TYR A 343 -15.18 7.78 12.81
C TYR A 343 -15.23 7.16 11.41
N VAL A 344 -16.42 6.72 10.98
CA VAL A 344 -16.64 6.14 9.65
C VAL A 344 -16.32 7.13 8.53
N SER A 345 -16.70 8.40 8.68
CA SER A 345 -16.41 9.43 7.66
C SER A 345 -14.91 9.77 7.59
N ASN A 346 -14.23 9.73 8.75
CA ASN A 346 -12.80 10.02 8.87
C ASN A 346 -11.91 8.87 8.41
N PHE A 347 -12.40 7.63 8.40
CA PHE A 347 -11.67 6.46 7.91
C PHE A 347 -11.16 6.64 6.46
N TRP A 348 -11.93 7.29 5.58
CA TRP A 348 -11.57 7.44 4.17
C TRP A 348 -10.27 8.21 3.90
N PHE A 349 -9.82 9.02 4.85
CA PHE A 349 -8.57 9.79 4.71
C PHE A 349 -7.31 8.93 4.91
N ILE A 350 -7.46 7.76 5.54
CA ILE A 350 -6.36 6.85 5.87
C ILE A 350 -6.46 5.51 5.13
N VAL A 351 -7.42 5.33 4.22
CA VAL A 351 -7.52 4.10 3.42
C VAL A 351 -6.30 3.96 2.50
N ASN A 352 -5.66 2.79 2.56
CA ASN A 352 -4.55 2.41 1.69
C ASN A 352 -5.08 1.78 0.39
N TRP A 353 -5.49 2.62 -0.56
CA TRP A 353 -6.05 2.14 -1.84
C TRP A 353 -5.09 1.29 -2.68
N ASP A 354 -3.77 1.46 -2.52
CA ASP A 354 -2.80 0.62 -3.22
C ASP A 354 -2.88 -0.84 -2.74
N GLU A 355 -3.05 -1.04 -1.43
CA GLU A 355 -3.22 -2.37 -0.84
C GLU A 355 -4.58 -2.97 -1.20
N VAL A 356 -5.65 -2.18 -1.15
CA VAL A 356 -6.98 -2.63 -1.60
C VAL A 356 -6.95 -3.04 -3.07
N ALA A 357 -6.23 -2.30 -3.92
CA ALA A 357 -6.07 -2.61 -5.35
C ALA A 357 -5.21 -3.87 -5.58
N ARG A 358 -4.15 -4.09 -4.78
CA ARG A 358 -3.35 -5.32 -4.81
C ARG A 358 -4.23 -6.54 -4.51
N ARG A 359 -4.99 -6.49 -3.41
CA ARG A 359 -5.94 -7.55 -3.02
C ARG A 359 -6.97 -7.81 -4.11
N TYR A 360 -7.50 -6.77 -4.73
CA TYR A 360 -8.43 -6.92 -5.86
C TYR A 360 -7.78 -7.64 -7.04
N SER A 361 -6.52 -7.31 -7.36
CA SER A 361 -5.78 -7.95 -8.45
C SER A 361 -5.43 -9.41 -8.17
N GLU A 362 -5.38 -9.85 -6.91
CA GLU A 362 -5.14 -11.24 -6.52
C GLU A 362 -6.43 -12.07 -6.43
N ALA A 363 -7.55 -11.42 -6.14
CA ALA A 363 -8.85 -12.04 -5.98
C ALA A 363 -9.57 -12.37 -7.31
N LYS A 364 -9.02 -11.96 -8.46
CA LYS A 364 -9.67 -12.05 -9.79
C LYS A 364 -9.41 -13.33 -10.57
#